data_AF-A0A8H7FWS0-F1
#
_entry.id   AF-A0A8H7FWS0-F1
#
_cell.length_a   1.000
_cell.length_b   1.000
_cell.length_c   1.000
_cell.angle_alpha   90.00
_cell.angle_beta   90.00
_cell.angle_gamma   90.00
#
_symmetry.space_group_name_H-M   'P 1'
#
loop_
_entity.id
_entity.type
_entity.pdbx_description
1 polymer ?
#
loop_
_entity_poly.entity_id
_entity_poly.type
_entity_poly.pdbx_seq_one_letter_code
_entity_poly.pdbx_strand_id
1 'polypeptide(L)'
;MKQSVRITSFGSKLFEDAVQSASKLANFISTDIGGEPSSDWVPARFQKWSALEFSNRYFVHQNSEGDMERAEFGSLIDPDGVLSAIAGEEWVHTEDNQVKFFSRVEDTVGKMSFEEFDPRKFKMGDIVEVQFSIMAFARRGLDAGNNVRLVLRALTLLDDKHAKSARLKRGEVCSPTPKTPLTPSKSLKRAIGYVLDEEQEDDPVNTKRMRELVLVDSQMDAAT
;
A
#
# COMPACT_ATOMS: atom_id res chain seq x y z
N MET A 1 6.53 16.39 0.25
CA MET A 1 5.82 15.09 0.19
C MET A 1 6.05 14.45 -1.18
N LYS A 2 6.20 13.12 -1.26
CA LYS A 2 6.40 12.42 -2.55
C LYS A 2 5.60 11.11 -2.60
N GLN A 3 5.15 10.74 -3.79
CA GLN A 3 4.68 9.41 -4.13
C GLN A 3 5.85 8.61 -4.69
N SER A 4 6.00 7.35 -4.29
CA SER A 4 7.09 6.51 -4.74
C SER A 4 6.71 5.05 -4.82
N VAL A 5 7.21 4.37 -5.84
CA VAL A 5 7.12 2.92 -6.00
C VAL A 5 8.51 2.34 -6.15
N ARG A 6 8.72 1.15 -5.59
CA ARG A 6 9.96 0.40 -5.72
C ARG A 6 9.66 -0.92 -6.43
N ILE A 7 10.35 -1.16 -7.54
CA ILE A 7 10.17 -2.37 -8.35
C ILE A 7 11.41 -3.23 -8.23
N THR A 8 11.19 -4.54 -8.12
CA THR A 8 12.23 -5.56 -8.19
C THR A 8 11.72 -6.75 -8.99
N SER A 9 12.63 -7.49 -9.62
CA SER A 9 12.32 -8.66 -10.44
C SER A 9 12.70 -9.99 -9.79
N PHE A 10 13.11 -9.98 -8.52
CA PHE A 10 13.56 -11.16 -7.77
C PHE A 10 14.67 -11.97 -8.48
N GLY A 11 15.61 -11.28 -9.16
CA GLY A 11 16.80 -11.90 -9.77
C GLY A 11 16.69 -12.20 -11.26
N SER A 12 15.75 -11.56 -11.97
CA SER A 12 15.71 -11.65 -13.44
C SER A 12 16.92 -10.93 -14.06
N LYS A 13 17.69 -11.63 -14.88
CA LYS A 13 18.86 -11.09 -15.60
C LYS A 13 18.52 -9.85 -16.43
N LEU A 14 17.40 -9.90 -17.15
CA LEU A 14 16.95 -8.78 -17.99
C LEU A 14 16.72 -7.50 -17.17
N PHE A 15 16.23 -7.64 -15.94
CA PHE A 15 16.06 -6.50 -15.05
C PHE A 15 17.38 -6.04 -14.44
N GLU A 16 18.31 -6.95 -14.13
CA GLU A 16 19.65 -6.58 -13.67
C GLU A 16 20.40 -5.77 -14.75
N ASP A 17 20.30 -6.18 -16.02
CA ASP A 17 20.84 -5.44 -17.15
C ASP A 17 20.18 -4.05 -17.28
N ALA A 18 18.86 -3.96 -17.05
CA ALA A 18 18.15 -2.68 -17.04
C ALA A 18 18.59 -1.78 -15.88
N VAL A 19 18.80 -2.33 -14.68
CA VAL A 19 19.33 -1.58 -13.51
C VAL A 19 20.72 -1.06 -13.81
N GLN A 20 21.61 -1.88 -14.38
CA GLN A 20 22.95 -1.45 -14.78
C GLN A 20 22.90 -0.37 -15.86
N SER A 21 21.99 -0.49 -16.83
CA SER A 21 21.80 0.51 -17.88
C SER A 21 21.28 1.84 -17.32
N ALA A 22 20.34 1.79 -16.37
CA ALA A 22 19.85 2.96 -15.65
C ALA A 22 20.98 3.64 -14.85
N SER A 23 21.85 2.87 -14.19
CA SER A 23 23.02 3.41 -13.50
C SER A 23 24.00 4.10 -14.45
N LYS A 24 24.31 3.47 -15.58
CA LYS A 24 25.19 4.07 -16.61
C LYS A 24 24.61 5.38 -17.12
N LEU A 25 23.31 5.41 -17.40
CA LEU A 25 22.63 6.61 -17.89
C LEU A 25 22.57 7.72 -16.84
N ALA A 26 22.29 7.37 -15.58
CA ALA A 26 22.31 8.34 -14.49
C ALA A 26 23.71 8.95 -14.30
N ASN A 27 24.75 8.11 -14.34
CA ASN A 27 26.13 8.58 -14.24
C ASN A 27 26.49 9.48 -15.43
N PHE A 28 26.16 9.08 -16.66
CA PHE A 28 26.36 9.90 -17.86
C PHE A 28 25.70 11.28 -17.74
N ILE A 29 24.45 11.34 -17.29
CA ILE A 29 23.74 12.61 -17.10
C ILE A 29 24.42 13.46 -16.01
N SER A 30 24.89 12.82 -14.93
CA SER A 30 25.56 13.53 -13.84
C SER A 30 26.93 14.09 -14.24
N THR A 31 27.69 13.40 -15.10
CA THR A 31 29.03 13.81 -15.52
C THR A 31 29.01 14.77 -16.70
N ASP A 32 28.17 14.51 -17.70
CA ASP A 32 28.32 15.14 -19.02
C ASP A 32 27.35 16.31 -19.21
N ILE A 33 26.19 16.27 -18.56
CA ILE A 33 25.16 17.30 -18.62
C ILE A 33 25.22 18.20 -17.37
N GLY A 34 25.98 17.79 -16.35
CA GLY A 34 25.67 18.17 -14.98
C GLY A 34 26.80 18.56 -14.05
N GLY A 35 27.77 19.36 -14.50
CA GLY A 35 28.75 19.99 -13.61
C GLY A 35 29.51 18.98 -12.74
N GLU A 36 29.89 19.37 -11.52
CA GLU A 36 30.58 18.43 -10.62
C GLU A 36 29.63 17.32 -10.11
N PRO A 37 30.08 16.05 -10.11
CA PRO A 37 29.26 14.93 -9.68
C PRO A 37 29.02 14.98 -8.16
N SER A 38 27.78 15.20 -7.70
CA SER A 38 27.50 15.22 -6.24
C SER A 38 27.36 13.88 -5.56
N SER A 39 27.16 12.77 -6.27
CA SER A 39 27.11 11.42 -5.68
C SER A 39 26.84 10.44 -6.82
N ASP A 40 27.48 9.28 -6.77
CA ASP A 40 27.12 8.17 -7.65
C ASP A 40 25.63 7.83 -7.43
N TRP A 41 24.88 7.69 -8.52
CA TRP A 41 23.49 7.24 -8.43
C TRP A 41 23.48 5.74 -8.11
N VAL A 42 23.00 5.40 -6.92
CA VAL A 42 22.94 4.01 -6.44
C VAL A 42 21.53 3.46 -6.59
N PRO A 43 21.36 2.31 -7.28
CA PRO A 43 20.08 1.61 -7.33
C PRO A 43 19.56 1.26 -5.93
N ALA A 44 18.24 1.26 -5.78
CA ALA A 44 17.62 0.80 -4.55
C ALA A 44 17.84 -0.71 -4.36
N ARG A 45 17.62 -1.19 -3.13
CA ARG A 45 17.63 -2.64 -2.82
C ARG A 45 16.33 -3.03 -2.14
N PHE A 46 15.85 -4.22 -2.46
CA PHE A 46 14.76 -4.88 -1.75
C PHE A 46 15.27 -6.22 -1.22
N GLN A 47 15.55 -6.26 0.09
CA GLN A 47 16.28 -7.36 0.72
C GLN A 47 17.63 -7.58 0.01
N LYS A 48 17.86 -8.77 -0.56
CA LYS A 48 19.07 -9.10 -1.32
C LYS A 48 19.04 -8.66 -2.78
N TRP A 49 17.86 -8.33 -3.31
CA TRP A 49 17.65 -8.07 -4.73
C TRP A 49 17.84 -6.60 -5.09
N SER A 50 18.38 -6.34 -6.28
CA SER A 50 18.43 -5.02 -6.87
C SER A 50 17.01 -4.52 -7.19
N ALA A 51 16.80 -3.22 -7.02
CA ALA A 51 15.52 -2.56 -7.22
C ALA A 51 15.69 -1.17 -7.83
N LEU A 52 14.64 -0.70 -8.50
CA LEU A 52 14.54 0.67 -8.97
C LEU A 52 13.48 1.39 -8.14
N GLU A 53 13.84 2.55 -7.59
CA GLU A 53 12.89 3.44 -6.93
C GLU A 53 12.52 4.57 -7.88
N PHE A 54 11.22 4.68 -8.14
CA PHE A 54 10.63 5.73 -8.95
C PHE A 54 9.82 6.62 -8.02
N SER A 55 9.95 7.93 -8.14
CA SER A 55 9.21 8.84 -7.27
C SER A 55 8.87 10.16 -7.94
N ASN A 56 7.68 10.68 -7.66
CA ASN A 56 7.27 12.01 -8.08
C ASN A 56 6.81 12.82 -6.87
N ARG A 57 7.03 14.13 -6.87
CA ARG A 57 6.54 15.01 -5.81
C ARG A 57 5.05 15.25 -6.03
N TYR A 58 4.30 15.39 -4.94
CA TYR A 58 2.91 15.86 -5.04
C TYR A 58 2.86 17.37 -5.28
N PHE A 59 3.84 18.11 -4.76
CA PHE A 59 3.85 19.56 -4.83
C PHE A 59 5.23 20.11 -5.15
N VAL A 60 5.24 21.28 -5.77
CA VAL A 60 6.39 22.14 -6.00
C VAL A 60 6.09 23.50 -5.36
N HIS A 61 7.13 24.20 -4.93
CA HIS A 61 6.97 25.51 -4.29
C HIS A 61 6.63 26.55 -5.36
N GLN A 62 5.63 27.40 -5.15
CA GLN A 62 5.17 28.35 -6.17
C GLN A 62 6.31 29.22 -6.72
N ASN A 63 7.22 29.67 -5.85
CA ASN A 63 8.34 30.53 -6.24
C ASN A 63 9.54 29.80 -6.90
N SER A 64 9.52 28.46 -7.03
CA SER A 64 10.70 27.77 -7.57
C SER A 64 10.78 27.75 -9.10
N GLU A 65 9.67 27.90 -9.82
CA GLU A 65 9.63 27.72 -11.29
C GLU A 65 8.57 28.60 -11.97
N GLY A 66 8.79 29.91 -12.14
CA GLY A 66 7.91 30.77 -12.98
C GLY A 66 6.41 30.74 -12.64
N ASP A 67 5.56 31.23 -13.55
CA ASP A 67 4.11 31.03 -13.46
C ASP A 67 3.78 29.57 -13.78
N MET A 68 3.58 28.77 -12.73
CA MET A 68 3.14 27.38 -12.84
C MET A 68 1.62 27.30 -12.89
N GLU A 69 1.10 26.62 -13.92
CA GLU A 69 -0.33 26.29 -13.98
C GLU A 69 -0.68 25.23 -12.92
N ARG A 70 -1.68 25.56 -12.09
CA ARG A 70 -2.17 24.67 -11.05
C ARG A 70 -3.06 23.60 -11.69
N ALA A 71 -2.64 22.35 -11.54
CA ALA A 71 -3.43 21.20 -11.89
C ALA A 71 -4.21 20.69 -10.67
N GLU A 72 -5.46 20.29 -10.88
CA GLU A 72 -6.27 19.68 -9.83
C GLU A 72 -5.86 18.23 -9.58
N PHE A 73 -6.05 17.76 -8.34
CA PHE A 73 -5.89 16.34 -8.04
C PHE A 73 -7.07 15.55 -8.60
N GLY A 74 -6.80 14.38 -9.17
CA GLY A 74 -7.85 13.44 -9.54
C GLY A 74 -8.63 12.98 -8.30
N SER A 75 -9.92 12.71 -8.46
CA SER A 75 -10.82 12.26 -7.38
C SER A 75 -10.38 10.94 -6.72
N LEU A 76 -9.63 10.10 -7.43
CA LEU A 76 -9.06 8.87 -6.88
C LEU A 76 -7.81 9.11 -6.00
N ILE A 77 -7.14 10.25 -6.20
CA ILE A 77 -5.90 10.63 -5.50
C ILE A 77 -6.21 11.44 -4.25
N ASP A 78 -7.15 12.37 -4.34
CA ASP A 78 -7.56 13.25 -3.24
C ASP A 78 -9.10 13.28 -3.06
N PRO A 79 -9.73 12.14 -2.69
CA PRO A 79 -11.19 12.05 -2.60
C PRO A 79 -11.80 13.01 -1.57
N ASP A 80 -11.05 13.31 -0.50
CA ASP A 80 -11.51 14.14 0.62
C ASP A 80 -10.93 15.57 0.57
N GLY A 81 -10.17 15.93 -0.48
CA GLY A 81 -9.55 17.26 -0.61
C GLY A 81 -8.42 17.54 0.39
N VAL A 82 -7.90 16.51 1.08
CA VAL A 82 -6.89 16.64 2.13
C VAL A 82 -5.55 17.06 1.55
N LEU A 83 -5.12 16.50 0.41
CA LEU A 83 -3.88 16.90 -0.23
C LEU A 83 -3.95 18.35 -0.71
N SER A 84 -5.10 18.74 -1.27
CA SER A 84 -5.38 20.10 -1.69
C SER A 84 -5.34 21.09 -0.51
N ALA A 85 -5.91 20.70 0.64
CA ALA A 85 -5.90 21.51 1.85
C ALA A 85 -4.49 21.65 2.46
N ILE A 86 -3.67 20.59 2.42
CA ILE A 86 -2.29 20.61 2.94
C ILE A 86 -1.38 21.50 2.10
N ALA A 87 -1.63 21.62 0.79
CA ALA A 87 -0.79 22.44 -0.09
C ALA A 87 -0.84 23.93 0.28
N GLY A 88 -2.00 24.42 0.73
CA GLY A 88 -2.20 25.84 1.02
C GLY A 88 -1.97 26.71 -0.21
N GLU A 89 -1.34 27.87 0.01
CA GLU A 89 -1.00 28.86 -1.02
C GLU A 89 0.44 28.71 -1.54
N GLU A 90 1.37 28.22 -0.71
CA GLU A 90 2.79 28.18 -1.04
C GLU A 90 3.18 27.02 -1.97
N TRP A 91 2.35 25.98 -2.03
CA TRP A 91 2.63 24.74 -2.75
C TRP A 91 1.61 24.50 -3.86
N VAL A 92 2.11 24.19 -5.06
CA VAL A 92 1.32 23.99 -6.27
C VAL A 92 1.49 22.56 -6.75
N HIS A 93 0.39 21.93 -7.16
CA HIS A 93 0.39 20.69 -7.94
C HIS A 93 0.33 21.06 -9.42
N THR A 94 1.26 20.56 -10.22
CA THR A 94 1.31 20.81 -11.67
C THR A 94 1.10 19.52 -12.45
N GLU A 95 0.89 19.61 -13.76
CA GLU A 95 0.82 18.43 -14.64
C GLU A 95 2.05 17.52 -14.50
N ASP A 96 3.22 18.11 -14.27
CA ASP A 96 4.46 17.38 -14.05
C ASP A 96 4.46 16.55 -12.76
N ASN A 97 3.63 16.92 -11.78
CA ASN A 97 3.49 16.21 -10.52
C ASN A 97 2.45 15.08 -10.58
N GLN A 98 1.66 15.03 -11.66
CA GLN A 98 0.65 13.98 -11.84
C GLN A 98 1.30 12.63 -12.13
N VAL A 99 0.73 11.60 -11.51
CA VAL A 99 1.03 10.21 -11.82
C VAL A 99 -0.26 9.54 -12.24
N LYS A 100 -0.26 8.91 -13.41
CA LYS A 100 -1.42 8.22 -13.95
C LYS A 100 -1.41 6.75 -13.54
N PHE A 101 -2.58 6.23 -13.17
CA PHE A 101 -2.73 4.86 -12.71
C PHE A 101 -3.69 4.11 -13.63
N PHE A 102 -3.23 2.98 -14.15
CA PHE A 102 -4.00 2.18 -15.10
C PHE A 102 -4.07 0.72 -14.68
N SER A 103 -5.06 0.01 -15.19
CA SER A 103 -5.13 -1.45 -15.17
C SER A 103 -5.24 -1.97 -16.59
N ARG A 104 -4.49 -3.02 -16.89
CA ARG A 104 -4.62 -3.75 -18.14
C ARG A 104 -5.87 -4.62 -18.07
N VAL A 105 -6.77 -4.45 -19.02
CA VAL A 105 -7.96 -5.28 -19.21
C VAL A 105 -7.80 -6.03 -20.53
N GLU A 106 -8.06 -7.34 -20.51
CA GLU A 106 -8.01 -8.18 -21.69
C GLU A 106 -9.44 -8.53 -22.09
N ASP A 107 -9.85 -8.06 -23.27
CA ASP A 107 -11.15 -8.39 -23.85
C ASP A 107 -11.20 -9.86 -24.27
N THR A 108 -12.41 -10.41 -24.44
CA THR A 108 -12.63 -11.79 -24.93
C THR A 108 -12.02 -12.07 -26.31
N VAL A 109 -11.70 -11.03 -27.07
CA VAL A 109 -11.07 -11.09 -28.40
C VAL A 109 -9.53 -11.04 -28.30
N GLY A 110 -8.97 -11.00 -27.09
CA GLY A 110 -7.52 -10.87 -26.85
C GLY A 110 -6.99 -9.46 -27.11
N LYS A 111 -7.87 -8.46 -27.23
CA LYS A 111 -7.47 -7.06 -27.38
C LYS A 111 -7.16 -6.50 -25.99
N MET A 112 -5.97 -5.91 -25.85
CA MET A 112 -5.53 -5.26 -24.62
C MET A 112 -6.06 -3.82 -24.59
N SER A 113 -6.80 -3.47 -23.54
CA SER A 113 -7.25 -2.12 -23.24
C SER A 113 -6.70 -1.67 -21.88
N PHE A 114 -6.70 -0.36 -21.65
CA PHE A 114 -6.25 0.24 -20.39
C PHE A 114 -7.35 1.10 -19.81
N GLU A 115 -7.68 0.87 -18.55
CA GLU A 115 -8.69 1.62 -17.80
C GLU A 115 -8.06 2.32 -16.61
N GLU A 116 -8.64 3.45 -16.19
CA GLU A 116 -8.19 4.17 -15.00
C GLU A 116 -8.33 3.29 -13.75
N PHE A 117 -7.31 3.31 -12.90
CA PHE A 117 -7.22 2.39 -11.76
C PHE A 117 -6.98 3.12 -10.45
N ASP A 118 -7.69 2.69 -9.40
CA ASP A 118 -7.55 3.26 -8.07
C ASP A 118 -6.16 2.90 -7.49
N PRO A 119 -5.30 3.88 -7.19
CA PRO A 119 -3.95 3.63 -6.67
C PRO A 119 -3.96 2.89 -5.33
N ARG A 120 -5.03 3.01 -4.54
CA ARG A 120 -5.18 2.32 -3.25
C ARG A 120 -5.29 0.81 -3.41
N LYS A 121 -5.61 0.32 -4.61
CA LYS A 121 -5.72 -1.12 -4.89
C LYS A 121 -4.38 -1.79 -5.15
N PHE A 122 -3.31 -1.05 -5.49
CA PHE A 122 -1.97 -1.63 -5.60
C PHE A 122 -1.49 -2.20 -4.28
N LYS A 123 -0.82 -3.35 -4.35
CA LYS A 123 -0.25 -4.10 -3.24
C LYS A 123 1.13 -4.62 -3.58
N MET A 124 1.90 -4.89 -2.53
CA MET A 124 3.17 -5.60 -2.68
C MET A 124 2.95 -7.00 -3.26
N GLY A 125 3.67 -7.31 -4.33
CA GLY A 125 3.57 -8.57 -5.07
C GLY A 125 2.80 -8.47 -6.38
N ASP A 126 2.17 -7.33 -6.67
CA ASP A 126 1.54 -7.09 -7.96
C ASP A 126 2.60 -6.94 -9.06
N ILE A 127 2.30 -7.46 -10.25
CA ILE A 127 3.13 -7.27 -11.43
C ILE A 127 2.64 -6.01 -12.12
N VAL A 128 3.56 -5.06 -12.29
CA VAL A 128 3.25 -3.71 -12.78
C VAL A 128 4.21 -3.30 -13.88
N GLU A 129 3.71 -2.47 -14.78
CA GLU A 129 4.50 -1.71 -15.75
C GLU A 129 4.65 -0.28 -15.24
N VAL A 130 5.86 0.28 -15.31
CA VAL A 130 6.13 1.65 -14.89
C VAL A 130 6.67 2.47 -16.04
N GLN A 131 6.00 3.59 -16.29
CA GLN A 131 6.48 4.66 -17.14
C GLN A 131 7.14 5.71 -16.26
N PHE A 132 8.36 6.10 -16.60
CA PHE A 132 9.14 7.06 -15.84
C PHE A 132 9.96 7.96 -16.76
N SER A 133 10.35 9.11 -16.22
CA SER A 133 11.32 10.03 -16.82
C SER A 133 12.59 10.03 -15.99
N ILE A 134 13.74 10.27 -16.61
CA ILE A 134 15.00 10.47 -15.89
C ILE A 134 15.27 11.96 -15.89
N MET A 135 15.34 12.56 -14.70
CA MET A 135 15.53 14.01 -14.55
C MET A 135 16.76 14.29 -13.69
N ALA A 136 17.57 15.25 -14.13
CA ALA A 136 18.69 15.78 -13.36
C ALA A 136 18.29 17.11 -12.72
N PHE A 137 18.55 17.23 -11.43
CA PHE A 137 18.31 18.46 -10.68
C PHE A 137 19.65 19.05 -10.27
N ALA A 138 19.93 20.27 -10.73
CA ALA A 138 21.05 21.05 -10.23
C ALA A 138 20.73 21.53 -8.82
N ARG A 139 21.61 21.22 -7.87
CA ARG A 139 21.48 21.72 -6.49
C ARG A 139 22.22 23.06 -6.40
N ARG A 140 21.55 24.09 -5.89
CA ARG A 140 22.18 25.40 -5.62
C ARG A 140 22.73 25.37 -4.18
N GLY A 141 24.04 25.52 -3.99
CA GLY A 141 24.67 25.52 -2.64
C GLY A 141 26.14 25.07 -2.63
N LEU A 142 26.73 24.89 -1.44
CA LEU A 142 28.12 24.44 -1.27
C LEU A 142 28.34 22.99 -1.75
N ASP A 143 27.31 22.14 -1.69
CA ASP A 143 27.27 20.78 -2.24
C ASP A 143 26.52 20.76 -3.59
N ALA A 144 26.96 21.64 -4.51
CA ALA A 144 26.34 21.85 -5.82
C ALA A 144 26.77 20.79 -6.84
N GLY A 145 26.30 19.56 -6.65
CA GLY A 145 26.27 18.63 -7.77
C GLY A 145 24.86 18.24 -8.17
N ASN A 146 24.82 17.66 -9.35
CA ASN A 146 23.58 17.25 -9.97
C ASN A 146 23.09 15.93 -9.39
N ASN A 147 21.83 15.91 -8.99
CA ASN A 147 21.17 14.71 -8.51
C ASN A 147 20.22 14.19 -9.58
N VAL A 148 20.49 13.00 -10.08
CA VAL A 148 19.60 12.31 -11.02
C VAL A 148 18.52 11.56 -10.25
N ARG A 149 17.27 11.65 -10.71
CA ARG A 149 16.13 10.93 -10.15
C ARG A 149 15.30 10.27 -11.25
N LEU A 150 14.79 9.09 -10.94
CA LEU A 150 13.77 8.42 -11.75
C LEU A 150 12.40 8.92 -11.30
N VAL A 151 11.77 9.74 -12.15
CA VAL A 151 10.49 10.37 -11.86
C VAL A 151 9.35 9.53 -12.40
N LEU A 152 8.47 9.11 -11.50
CA LEU A 152 7.30 8.30 -11.81
C LEU A 152 6.30 9.12 -12.63
N ARG A 153 5.82 8.58 -13.77
CA ARG A 153 4.83 9.22 -14.65
C ARG A 153 3.55 8.42 -14.75
N ALA A 154 3.65 7.10 -14.92
CA ALA A 154 2.49 6.22 -14.90
C ALA A 154 2.82 4.86 -14.29
N LEU A 155 1.82 4.23 -13.70
CA LEU A 155 1.87 2.89 -13.12
C LEU A 155 0.68 2.08 -13.61
N THR A 156 0.95 0.96 -14.27
CA THR A 156 -0.08 0.10 -14.86
C THR A 156 -0.05 -1.28 -14.19
N LEU A 157 -1.19 -1.74 -13.70
CA LEU A 157 -1.35 -3.10 -13.19
C LEU A 157 -1.43 -4.09 -14.35
N LEU A 158 -0.50 -5.06 -14.41
CA LEU A 158 -0.47 -6.11 -15.42
C LEU A 158 -1.10 -7.42 -14.94
N ASP A 159 -0.78 -7.81 -13.70
CA ASP A 159 -1.30 -9.03 -13.07
C ASP A 159 -1.29 -8.91 -11.54
N ASP A 160 -2.39 -9.33 -10.91
CA ASP A 160 -2.58 -9.38 -9.46
C ASP A 160 -2.82 -10.81 -8.91
N LYS A 161 -2.85 -11.81 -9.78
CA LYS A 161 -3.18 -13.21 -9.43
C LYS A 161 -2.22 -13.77 -8.38
N HIS A 162 -0.92 -13.50 -8.54
CA HIS A 162 0.11 -13.97 -7.63
C HIS A 162 -0.03 -13.35 -6.23
N ALA A 163 -0.29 -12.05 -6.16
CA ALA A 163 -0.51 -11.35 -4.90
C ALA A 163 -1.77 -11.85 -4.18
N LYS A 164 -2.87 -12.05 -4.91
CA LYS A 164 -4.13 -12.61 -4.38
C LYS A 164 -3.97 -14.04 -3.88
N SER A 165 -3.35 -14.92 -4.67
CA SER A 165 -3.12 -16.32 -4.27
C SER A 165 -2.26 -16.43 -3.02
N ALA A 166 -1.18 -15.64 -2.92
CA ALA A 166 -0.32 -15.62 -1.74
C ALA A 166 -1.02 -15.07 -0.48
N ARG A 167 -2.03 -14.20 -0.64
CA ARG A 167 -2.85 -13.71 0.47
C ARG A 167 -3.83 -14.77 0.95
N LEU A 168 -4.50 -15.45 0.03
CA LEU A 168 -5.44 -16.52 0.37
C LEU A 168 -4.72 -17.63 1.15
N LYS A 169 -3.57 -18.10 0.66
CA LYS A 169 -2.74 -19.10 1.34
C LYS A 169 -2.29 -18.66 2.74
N ARG A 170 -1.94 -17.38 2.92
CA ARG A 170 -1.59 -16.84 4.25
C ARG A 170 -2.78 -16.80 5.20
N GLY A 171 -3.97 -16.51 4.70
CA GLY A 171 -5.21 -16.58 5.47
C GLY A 171 -5.55 -18.01 5.90
N GLU A 172 -5.36 -18.98 4.99
CA GLU A 172 -5.60 -20.41 5.25
C GLU A 172 -4.63 -20.99 6.28
N VAL A 173 -3.36 -20.58 6.27
CA VAL A 173 -2.36 -21.01 7.27
C VAL A 173 -2.71 -20.53 8.69
N CYS A 174 -3.54 -19.50 8.84
CA CYS A 174 -4.03 -19.04 10.14
C CYS A 174 -5.34 -19.74 10.56
N SER A 175 -5.91 -20.61 9.73
CA SER A 175 -6.90 -21.57 10.20
C SER A 175 -6.16 -22.71 10.92
N PRO A 176 -6.46 -22.98 12.20
CA PRO A 176 -5.80 -24.06 12.91
C PRO A 176 -6.16 -25.38 12.23
N THR A 177 -5.13 -26.09 11.76
CA THR A 177 -5.26 -27.49 11.36
C THR A 177 -5.97 -28.29 12.47
N PRO A 178 -6.84 -29.26 12.14
CA PRO A 178 -7.57 -30.04 13.13
C PRO A 178 -6.63 -31.05 13.79
N LYS A 179 -5.92 -30.62 14.84
CA LYS A 179 -5.21 -31.52 15.76
C LYS A 179 -5.51 -31.20 17.22
N THR A 180 -6.78 -30.95 17.54
CA THR A 180 -7.43 -31.20 18.84
C THR A 180 -8.88 -30.69 18.74
N PRO A 181 -9.88 -31.35 19.37
CA PRO A 181 -11.22 -30.79 19.45
C PRO A 181 -11.18 -29.57 20.38
N LEU A 182 -10.94 -28.39 19.80
CA LEU A 182 -11.08 -27.12 20.50
C LEU A 182 -12.58 -26.81 20.58
N THR A 183 -13.05 -26.65 21.81
CA THR A 183 -14.39 -26.15 22.15
C THR A 183 -14.76 -24.95 21.26
N PRO A 184 -16.00 -24.90 20.72
CA PRO A 184 -16.39 -23.86 19.79
C PRO A 184 -16.31 -22.48 20.46
N SER A 185 -15.35 -21.67 20.02
CA SER A 185 -15.30 -20.25 20.34
C SER A 185 -16.51 -19.58 19.69
N LYS A 186 -17.35 -18.95 20.52
CA LYS A 186 -18.51 -18.19 20.07
C LYS A 186 -18.02 -17.05 19.16
N SER A 187 -18.23 -17.18 17.86
CA SER A 187 -18.12 -16.02 16.98
C SER A 187 -19.27 -15.08 17.30
N LEU A 188 -18.94 -13.85 17.69
CA LEU A 188 -19.91 -12.79 17.89
C LEU A 188 -20.50 -12.39 16.54
N LYS A 189 -21.53 -13.11 16.10
CA LYS A 189 -22.44 -12.61 15.07
C LYS A 189 -23.18 -11.43 15.68
N ARG A 190 -22.90 -10.22 15.18
CA ARG A 190 -23.70 -9.05 15.51
C ARG A 190 -25.12 -9.29 14.99
N ALA A 191 -26.09 -9.40 15.89
CA ALA A 191 -27.49 -9.38 15.53
C ALA A 191 -27.83 -7.94 15.07
N ILE A 192 -28.40 -7.82 13.88
CA ILE A 192 -28.95 -6.57 13.35
C ILE A 192 -30.46 -6.76 13.31
N GLY A 193 -31.20 -5.85 13.95
CA GLY A 193 -32.65 -5.79 13.92
C GLY A 193 -33.19 -5.08 15.16
N TYR A 194 -33.78 -3.90 14.98
CA TYR A 194 -34.66 -3.30 15.97
C TYR A 194 -36.07 -3.72 15.58
N VAL A 195 -36.67 -4.64 16.33
CA VAL A 195 -38.11 -4.77 16.36
C VAL A 195 -38.55 -4.06 17.63
N LEU A 196 -39.22 -2.92 17.44
CA LEU A 196 -39.97 -2.27 18.50
C LEU A 196 -41.19 -3.14 18.74
N ASP A 197 -41.13 -4.00 19.75
CA ASP A 197 -42.34 -4.64 20.27
C ASP A 197 -42.90 -3.75 21.36
N GLU A 198 -44.04 -3.14 21.06
CA GLU A 198 -44.94 -2.52 22.03
C GLU A 198 -45.33 -3.57 23.08
N GLU A 199 -45.08 -3.30 24.36
CA GLU A 199 -45.50 -4.19 25.44
C GLU A 199 -47.00 -4.03 25.69
N GLN A 200 -47.76 -5.09 25.39
CA GLN A 200 -49.11 -5.31 25.89
C GLN A 200 -49.17 -6.66 26.66
N GLU A 201 -49.46 -6.51 27.95
CA GLU A 201 -50.12 -7.40 28.92
C GLU A 201 -49.44 -8.67 29.48
N ASP A 202 -49.53 -8.72 30.82
CA ASP A 202 -49.09 -9.70 31.81
C ASP A 202 -49.80 -11.08 31.73
N ASP A 203 -49.11 -12.16 32.13
CA ASP A 203 -49.59 -13.12 33.17
C ASP A 203 -48.56 -14.25 33.50
N PRO A 204 -48.64 -14.94 34.68
CA PRO A 204 -47.45 -15.46 35.36
C PRO A 204 -47.43 -16.97 35.76
N VAL A 205 -46.25 -17.39 36.24
CA VAL A 205 -45.88 -18.52 37.15
C VAL A 205 -45.90 -19.98 36.64
N ASN A 206 -44.72 -20.63 36.67
CA ASN A 206 -44.62 -22.00 37.20
C ASN A 206 -43.26 -22.26 37.90
N THR A 207 -43.34 -22.46 39.21
CA THR A 207 -42.27 -22.83 40.14
C THR A 207 -41.98 -24.33 40.16
N LYS A 208 -40.70 -24.76 40.22
CA LYS A 208 -40.31 -26.00 40.92
C LYS A 208 -38.83 -26.00 41.38
N ARG A 209 -38.68 -26.32 42.69
CA ARG A 209 -37.54 -26.42 43.62
C ARG A 209 -36.38 -27.34 43.15
N MET A 210 -35.08 -27.02 43.36
CA MET A 210 -34.19 -27.30 44.54
C MET A 210 -34.23 -28.78 45.02
N ARG A 211 -33.16 -29.54 45.33
CA ARG A 211 -31.69 -29.39 45.58
C ARG A 211 -31.11 -30.83 45.66
N GLU A 212 -29.81 -31.04 45.42
CA GLU A 212 -28.98 -31.92 46.27
C GLU A 212 -27.48 -31.63 46.08
N LEU A 213 -26.75 -31.48 47.19
CA LEU A 213 -25.31 -31.21 47.30
C LEU A 213 -24.75 -32.24 48.27
N VAL A 214 -23.79 -33.06 47.84
CA VAL A 214 -23.03 -33.99 48.69
C VAL A 214 -21.56 -33.94 48.26
N LEU A 215 -20.67 -33.68 49.20
CA LEU A 215 -19.26 -34.11 49.35
C LEU A 215 -18.75 -33.45 50.65
N VAL A 216 -17.87 -33.96 51.51
CA VAL A 216 -17.20 -35.25 51.76
C VAL A 216 -16.62 -35.14 53.19
N ASP A 217 -16.46 -36.28 53.86
CA ASP A 217 -15.82 -36.44 55.18
C ASP A 217 -14.38 -35.88 55.27
N SER A 218 -14.02 -35.38 56.45
CA SER A 218 -12.63 -35.30 56.94
C SER A 218 -12.62 -35.33 58.47
N GLN A 219 -11.84 -36.27 59.02
CA GLN A 219 -11.72 -36.63 60.44
C GLN A 219 -10.81 -35.69 61.27
N MET A 220 -10.77 -36.02 62.58
CA MET A 220 -9.76 -35.74 63.63
C MET A 220 -10.05 -34.47 64.45
N ASP A 221 -10.05 -34.47 65.79
CA ASP A 221 -9.04 -35.03 66.70
C ASP A 221 -9.61 -35.56 68.04
N ALA A 222 -8.83 -36.46 68.64
CA ALA A 222 -9.02 -37.05 69.96
C ALA A 222 -8.16 -36.34 71.03
N ALA A 223 -8.69 -36.38 72.26
CA ALA A 223 -8.01 -36.43 73.56
C ALA A 223 -6.97 -35.34 73.93
N THR A 224 -7.28 -34.55 74.97
CA THR A 224 -7.07 -34.90 76.40
C THR A 224 -7.78 -33.88 77.27
#